data_AF-A0A8T4I223-F1
#
_entry.id   AF-A0A8T4I223-F1
#
_cell.length_a   1.000
_cell.length_b   1.000
_cell.length_c   1.000
_cell.angle_alpha   90.00
_cell.angle_beta   90.00
_cell.angle_gamma   90.00
#
_symmetry.space_group_name_H-M   'P 1'
#
loop_
_entity.id
_entity.type
_entity.pdbx_description
1 polymer ?
#
loop_
_entity_poly.entity_id
_entity_poly.type
_entity_poly.pdbx_seq_one_letter_code
_entity_poly.pdbx_strand_id
1 'polypeptide(L)'
;IDSDDAALTRTIVHARADLLGTPRAGRQYRNLLLDGGFDDVTVEVHTSVFTDPAMLSLLTRLAEPACTSGAVDRAQADEWLIEQRRRADAGRLFIAIPFFVAAASA
;
A
#
# COMPACT_ATOMS: atom_id res chain seq x y z
N ILE A 1 -2.31 -0.98 6.66
CA ILE A 1 -3.44 -1.93 6.81
C ILE A 1 -3.37 -2.41 8.24
N ASP A 2 -4.43 -2.26 9.01
CA ASP A 2 -4.48 -2.77 10.38
C ASP A 2 -4.74 -4.28 10.37
N SER A 3 -4.07 -5.01 11.25
CA SER A 3 -4.09 -6.49 11.28
C SER A 3 -3.56 -7.01 12.60
N ASP A 4 -3.98 -8.21 13.00
CA ASP A 4 -3.48 -8.91 14.20
C ASP A 4 -2.00 -9.29 14.04
N ASP A 5 -1.58 -9.65 12.82
CA ASP A 5 -0.16 -9.88 12.47
C ASP A 5 0.39 -8.75 11.58
N ALA A 6 0.96 -7.74 12.23
CA ALA A 6 1.56 -6.60 11.55
C ALA A 6 2.85 -6.96 10.76
N ALA A 7 3.51 -8.08 11.06
CA ALA A 7 4.70 -8.53 10.34
C ALA A 7 4.28 -9.18 9.01
N LEU A 8 3.31 -10.10 9.05
CA LEU A 8 2.74 -10.74 7.86
C LEU A 8 2.15 -9.71 6.90
N THR A 9 1.39 -8.73 7.42
CA THR A 9 0.86 -7.63 6.61
C THR A 9 1.95 -6.84 5.89
N ARG A 10 3.08 -6.57 6.57
CA ARG A 10 4.22 -5.89 5.93
C ARG A 10 4.82 -6.75 4.83
N THR A 11 5.04 -8.05 5.07
CA THR A 11 5.58 -8.97 4.08
C THR A 11 4.70 -9.00 2.82
N ILE A 12 3.38 -9.13 2.96
CA ILE A 12 2.44 -9.13 1.84
C ILE A 12 2.48 -7.82 1.06
N VAL A 13 2.43 -6.67 1.75
CA VAL A 13 2.47 -5.34 1.12
C VAL A 13 3.80 -5.11 0.38
N HIS A 14 4.92 -5.49 0.99
CA HIS A 14 6.24 -5.36 0.38
C HIS A 14 6.39 -6.27 -0.83
N ALA A 15 5.99 -7.54 -0.73
CA ALA A 15 6.03 -8.46 -1.85
C ALA A 15 5.24 -7.93 -3.05
N ARG A 16 4.06 -7.32 -2.83
CA ARG A 16 3.32 -6.67 -3.92
C ARG A 16 4.05 -5.46 -4.51
N ALA A 17 4.66 -4.65 -3.65
CA ALA A 17 5.39 -3.45 -4.07
C ALA A 17 6.62 -3.82 -4.91
N ASP A 18 7.36 -4.87 -4.54
CA ASP A 18 8.58 -5.31 -5.24
C ASP A 18 8.33 -5.78 -6.68
N LEU A 19 7.06 -6.02 -7.05
CA LEU A 19 6.64 -6.29 -8.43
C LEU A 19 6.46 -5.03 -9.29
N LEU A 20 6.53 -3.84 -8.70
CA LEU A 20 6.45 -2.56 -9.42
C LEU A 20 7.86 -2.13 -9.83
N GLY A 21 8.02 -1.54 -11.02
CA GLY A 21 9.32 -1.03 -11.46
C GLY A 21 9.88 0.08 -10.55
N THR A 22 9.00 0.85 -9.92
CA THR A 22 9.35 1.94 -8.97
C THR A 22 8.37 1.95 -7.78
N PRO A 23 8.55 1.05 -6.79
CA PRO A 23 7.62 0.89 -5.66
C PRO A 23 7.50 2.13 -4.76
N ARG A 24 8.49 3.02 -4.85
CA ARG A 24 8.59 4.24 -4.04
C ARG A 24 8.58 5.51 -4.90
N ALA A 25 8.01 5.45 -6.10
CA ALA A 25 8.01 6.54 -7.08
C ALA A 25 7.57 7.89 -6.49
N GLY A 26 6.52 7.90 -5.66
CA GLY A 26 6.02 9.13 -5.03
C GLY A 26 7.07 9.90 -4.22
N ARG A 27 8.05 9.20 -3.62
CA ARG A 27 9.15 9.82 -2.86
C ARG A 27 10.20 10.46 -3.77
N GLN A 28 10.18 10.12 -5.06
CA GLN A 28 11.13 10.61 -6.06
C GLN A 28 10.58 11.82 -6.84
N TYR A 29 9.28 12.12 -6.75
CA TYR A 29 8.65 13.21 -7.52
C TYR A 29 9.35 14.56 -7.33
N ARG A 30 9.76 14.89 -6.10
CA ARG A 30 10.54 16.11 -5.84
C ARG A 30 11.86 16.14 -6.61
N ASN A 31 12.60 15.04 -6.59
CA ASN A 31 13.89 14.97 -7.26
C ASN A 31 13.71 15.06 -8.77
N LEU A 32 12.68 14.42 -9.32
CA LEU A 32 12.36 14.52 -10.75
C LEU A 32 12.07 15.95 -11.19
N LEU A 33 11.40 16.76 -10.36
CA LEU A 33 11.16 18.18 -10.66
C LEU A 33 12.46 18.99 -10.59
N LEU A 34 13.30 18.77 -9.58
CA LEU A 34 14.60 19.43 -9.47
C LEU A 34 15.55 19.08 -10.61
N ASP A 35 15.62 17.80 -10.96
CA ASP A 35 16.44 17.30 -12.08
C ASP A 35 15.96 17.89 -13.42
N GLY A 36 14.68 18.26 -13.50
CA GLY A 36 14.07 18.97 -14.63
C GLY A 36 14.30 20.49 -14.64
N GLY A 37 15.00 21.04 -13.64
CA GLY A 37 15.33 22.47 -13.56
C GLY A 37 14.24 23.36 -12.95
N PHE A 38 13.16 22.79 -12.41
CA PHE A 38 12.17 23.56 -11.67
C PHE A 38 12.71 24.01 -10.31
N ASP A 39 12.20 25.14 -9.83
CA ASP A 39 12.48 25.67 -8.51
C ASP A 39 11.23 25.68 -7.61
N ASP A 40 11.41 26.09 -6.35
CA ASP A 40 10.36 26.14 -5.32
C ASP A 40 9.51 24.86 -5.21
N VAL A 41 10.16 23.69 -5.23
CA VAL A 41 9.46 22.40 -5.22
C VAL A 41 8.85 22.11 -3.85
N THR A 42 7.52 22.00 -3.82
CA THR A 42 6.73 21.59 -2.66
C THR A 42 6.27 20.14 -2.78
N VAL A 43 6.06 19.47 -1.64
CA VAL A 43 5.52 18.12 -1.59
C VAL A 43 4.48 18.03 -0.50
N GLU A 44 3.31 17.51 -0.84
CA GLU A 44 2.22 17.22 0.07
C GLU A 44 1.93 15.72 0.11
N VAL A 45 1.39 15.27 1.24
CA VAL A 45 0.85 13.92 1.38
C VAL A 45 -0.62 13.99 1.77
N HIS A 46 -1.48 13.43 0.92
CA HIS A 46 -2.89 13.23 1.22
C HIS A 46 -3.08 11.76 1.58
N THR A 47 -3.53 11.49 2.80
CA THR A 47 -3.76 10.12 3.26
C THR A 47 -5.25 9.83 3.25
N SER A 48 -5.67 8.88 2.41
CA SER A 48 -7.03 8.37 2.43
C SER A 48 -7.12 7.21 3.42
N VAL A 49 -8.11 7.29 4.32
CA VAL A 49 -8.44 6.21 5.24
C VAL A 49 -9.71 5.53 4.74
N PHE A 50 -9.66 4.22 4.59
CA PHE A 50 -10.79 3.40 4.18
C PHE A 50 -11.12 2.38 5.26
N THR A 51 -12.40 2.32 5.62
CA THR A 51 -12.96 1.37 6.58
C THR A 51 -14.09 0.53 5.97
N ASP A 52 -14.44 0.78 4.71
CA ASP A 52 -15.54 0.13 4.00
C ASP A 52 -15.13 -1.29 3.53
N PRO A 53 -15.96 -2.33 3.77
CA PRO A 53 -15.75 -3.69 3.26
C PRO A 53 -15.49 -3.81 1.75
N ALA A 54 -15.89 -2.84 0.93
CA ALA A 54 -15.59 -2.78 -0.50
C ALA A 54 -14.06 -2.84 -0.79
N MET A 55 -13.24 -2.43 0.18
CA MET A 55 -11.78 -2.49 0.10
C MET A 55 -11.19 -3.90 0.24
N LEU A 56 -11.97 -4.92 0.59
CA LEU A 56 -11.47 -6.29 0.68
C LEU A 56 -10.93 -6.80 -0.67
N SER A 57 -11.50 -6.33 -1.79
CA SER A 57 -10.98 -6.65 -3.13
C SER A 57 -9.54 -6.14 -3.35
N LEU A 58 -9.18 -5.00 -2.74
CA LEU A 58 -7.81 -4.49 -2.76
C LEU A 58 -6.88 -5.45 -2.01
N LEU A 59 -7.30 -5.91 -0.82
CA LEU A 59 -6.50 -6.80 0.02
C LEU A 59 -6.24 -8.15 -0.68
N THR A 60 -7.24 -8.73 -1.35
CA THR A 60 -7.05 -9.92 -2.19
C THR A 60 -5.97 -9.71 -3.26
N ARG A 61 -5.96 -8.54 -3.92
CA ARG A 61 -4.93 -8.20 -4.93
C ARG A 61 -3.53 -7.97 -4.35
N LEU A 62 -3.38 -7.83 -3.04
CA LEU A 62 -2.07 -7.78 -2.37
C LEU A 62 -1.58 -9.19 -2.02
N ALA A 63 -2.45 -10.04 -1.49
CA ALA A 63 -2.10 -11.38 -1.00
C ALA A 63 -1.70 -12.35 -2.13
N GLU A 64 -2.43 -12.35 -3.25
CA GLU A 64 -2.19 -13.32 -4.33
C GLU A 64 -0.79 -13.22 -4.95
N PRO A 65 -0.26 -12.02 -5.26
CA PRO A 65 1.11 -11.89 -5.74
C PRO A 65 2.17 -12.25 -4.70
N ALA A 66 1.90 -12.00 -3.41
CA ALA A 66 2.81 -12.37 -2.33
C ALA A 66 2.93 -13.91 -2.17
N CYS A 67 1.82 -14.62 -2.38
CA CYS A 67 1.83 -16.09 -2.41
C CYS A 67 2.54 -16.61 -3.66
N THR A 68 2.27 -16.02 -4.84
CA THR A 68 2.87 -16.44 -6.11
C THR A 68 4.40 -16.23 -6.13
N SER A 69 4.89 -15.18 -5.48
CA SER A 69 6.33 -14.92 -5.36
C SER A 69 7.04 -15.78 -4.29
N GLY A 70 6.28 -16.54 -3.49
CA GLY A 70 6.81 -17.32 -2.38
C GLY A 70 7.20 -16.50 -1.14
N ALA A 71 6.83 -15.21 -1.09
CA ALA A 71 7.10 -14.36 0.07
C ALA A 71 6.28 -14.78 1.31
N VAL A 72 5.13 -15.41 1.07
CA VAL A 72 4.29 -16.09 2.08
C VAL A 72 3.78 -17.39 1.47
N ASP A 73 3.47 -18.38 2.30
CA ASP A 73 2.75 -19.56 1.84
C ASP A 73 1.24 -19.28 1.67
N ARG A 74 0.52 -20.23 1.04
CA ARG A 74 -0.93 -20.11 0.81
C ARG A 74 -1.72 -20.01 2.12
N ALA A 75 -1.33 -20.76 3.15
CA ALA A 75 -2.06 -20.78 4.42
C ALA A 75 -1.95 -19.44 5.13
N GLN A 76 -0.76 -18.83 5.15
CA GLN A 76 -0.52 -17.49 5.67
C GLN A 76 -1.34 -16.43 4.91
N ALA A 77 -1.37 -16.50 3.57
CA ALA A 77 -2.15 -15.58 2.75
C ALA A 77 -3.66 -15.71 3.03
N ASP A 78 -4.17 -16.94 3.12
CA ASP A 78 -5.59 -17.22 3.38
C ASP A 78 -5.99 -16.81 4.80
N GLU A 79 -5.17 -17.11 5.81
CA GLU A 79 -5.38 -16.69 7.19
C GLU A 79 -5.47 -15.16 7.30
N TRP A 80 -4.56 -14.44 6.64
CA TRP A 80 -4.59 -13.00 6.58
C TRP A 80 -5.87 -12.46 5.93
N LEU A 81 -6.32 -13.05 4.81
CA LEU A 81 -7.56 -12.63 4.15
C LEU A 81 -8.81 -12.93 4.99
N ILE A 82 -8.86 -14.07 5.69
CA ILE A 82 -9.94 -14.43 6.62
C ILE A 82 -10.01 -13.42 7.77
N GLU A 83 -8.86 -13.05 8.32
CA GLU A 83 -8.77 -12.07 9.39
C GLU A 83 -9.22 -10.68 8.93
N GLN A 84 -8.83 -10.23 7.74
CA GLN A 84 -9.29 -8.97 7.16
C GLN A 84 -10.80 -8.98 6.88
N ARG A 85 -11.36 -10.11 6.42
CA ARG A 85 -12.81 -10.29 6.27
C ARG A 85 -13.52 -10.16 7.62
N ARG A 86 -13.04 -10.87 8.65
CA ARG A 86 -13.58 -10.80 10.02
C ARG A 86 -13.57 -9.37 10.55
N ARG A 87 -12.51 -8.60 10.28
CA ARG A 87 -12.42 -7.18 10.64
C ARG A 87 -13.48 -6.35 9.92
N ALA A 88 -13.67 -6.55 8.62
CA ALA A 88 -14.70 -5.85 7.87
C ALA A 88 -16.12 -6.17 8.37
N ASP A 89 -16.42 -7.45 8.63
CA ASP A 89 -17.72 -7.89 9.14
C ASP A 89 -18.01 -7.31 10.54
N ALA A 90 -16.96 -7.08 11.34
CA ALA A 90 -17.06 -6.44 12.66
C ALA A 90 -17.02 -4.90 12.62
N GLY A 91 -16.95 -4.26 11.44
CA GLY A 91 -16.80 -2.80 11.31
C GLY A 91 -15.45 -2.25 11.80
N ARG A 92 -14.41 -3.08 11.80
CA ARG A 92 -13.05 -2.78 12.28
C ARG A 92 -11.98 -2.87 11.17
N LEU A 93 -12.39 -2.93 9.91
CA LEU A 93 -11.45 -2.82 8.78
C LEU A 93 -10.83 -1.42 8.78
N PHE A 94 -9.52 -1.33 8.59
CA PHE A 94 -8.81 -0.05 8.57
C PHE A 94 -7.60 -0.08 7.63
N ILE A 95 -7.64 0.76 6.60
CA ILE A 95 -6.59 0.88 5.59
C ILE A 95 -6.26 2.36 5.42
N ALA A 96 -5.00 2.74 5.62
CA ALA A 96 -4.50 4.07 5.29
C ALA A 96 -3.58 3.99 4.06
N ILE A 97 -3.87 4.80 3.04
CA ILE A 97 -3.09 4.87 1.81
C ILE A 97 -2.59 6.31 1.62
N PRO A 98 -1.27 6.56 1.72
CA PRO A 98 -0.71 7.87 1.44
C PRO A 98 -0.53 8.08 -0.07
N PHE A 99 -0.99 9.23 -0.56
CA PHE A 99 -0.77 9.74 -1.91
C PHE A 99 0.16 10.94 -1.83
N PHE A 100 1.28 10.90 -2.55
CA PHE A 100 2.24 11.99 -2.60
C PHE A 100 1.98 12.85 -3.83
N VAL A 101 1.93 14.16 -3.64
CA VAL A 101 1.80 15.15 -4.72
C VAL A 101 2.99 16.08 -4.61
N ALA A 102 3.64 16.38 -5.75
CA ALA A 102 4.70 17.36 -5.81
C ALA A 102 4.34 18.42 -6.86
N ALA A 103 4.62 19.68 -6.55
CA ALA A 103 4.36 20.83 -7.41
C ALA A 103 5.57 21.76 -7.38
N ALA A 104 5.78 22.51 -8.45
CA ALA A 104 6.90 23.43 -8.61
C ALA A 104 6.54 24.59 -9.54
N SER A 105 7.32 25.67 -9.46
CA SER A 105 7.31 26.79 -10.39
C SER A 105 8.56 26.81 -11.26
N ALA A 106 8.55 27.65 -12.30
CA ALA A 106 9.66 27.89 -13.22
C ALA A 106 9.89 29.40 -13.37
#